data_AF-A0A3D1U4V1-F1
#
_entry.id   AF-A0A3D1U4V1-F1
#
_cell.length_a   1.000
_cell.length_b   1.000
_cell.length_c   1.000
_cell.angle_alpha   90.00
_cell.angle_beta   90.00
_cell.angle_gamma   90.00
#
_symmetry.space_group_name_H-M   'P 1'
#
loop_
_entity.id
_entity.type
_entity.pdbx_description
1 polymer ?
#
loop_
_entity_poly.entity_id
_entity_poly.type
_entity_poly.pdbx_seq_one_letter_code
_entity_poly.pdbx_strand_id
1 'polypeptide(L)'
;MKQEETVAAVDVTPGREVAKSETIRNHAAFIWSVADLLRGDYKQSEYGKVILPLTVIRRLDCVLERTKEVVLARARVLEARGIDNPGPALEGAAEQQFYNVSPLTFKKLLDDPSTIADSLSLYIGGFSENAKDVIDKFEFGTQVERMRRGNLLYQVVGKFADIDLHPEVVSNIEMGYLYEELIRKFSELSNETAGEHFTPREVIRLMV
;
A
#
# COMPACT_ATOMS: atom_id res chain seq x y z
N MET A 1 15.29 59.02 -31.11
CA MET A 1 14.52 57.77 -30.93
C MET A 1 15.43 56.75 -30.28
N LYS A 2 15.30 56.54 -28.97
CA LYS A 2 15.91 55.42 -28.24
C LYS A 2 14.80 54.37 -28.09
N GLN A 3 15.06 53.13 -28.50
CA GLN A 3 14.19 52.00 -28.24
C GLN A 3 14.58 51.40 -26.89
N GLU A 4 13.60 51.31 -25.99
CA GLU A 4 13.59 50.42 -24.83
C GLU A 4 13.25 49.01 -25.32
N GLU A 5 14.06 48.01 -24.95
CA GLU A 5 13.65 46.60 -24.98
C GLU A 5 13.59 46.08 -23.54
N THR A 6 12.39 45.63 -23.20
CA THR A 6 11.93 45.20 -21.89
C THR A 6 12.49 43.83 -21.54
N VAL A 7 13.10 43.73 -20.37
CA VAL A 7 13.46 42.47 -19.71
C VAL A 7 12.17 41.78 -19.25
N ALA A 8 11.80 40.66 -19.87
CA ALA A 8 10.73 39.81 -19.37
C ALA A 8 11.24 38.98 -18.19
N ALA A 9 10.71 39.27 -16.99
CA ALA A 9 10.90 38.48 -15.79
C ALA A 9 10.26 37.09 -15.98
N VAL A 10 11.03 36.05 -15.68
CA VAL A 10 10.53 34.67 -15.60
C VAL A 10 9.76 34.53 -14.30
N ASP A 11 8.45 34.33 -14.42
CA ASP A 11 7.54 34.08 -13.31
C ASP A 11 7.72 32.63 -12.84
N VAL A 12 8.36 32.45 -11.69
CA VAL A 12 8.51 31.15 -11.02
C VAL A 12 7.33 30.98 -10.07
N THR A 13 6.25 30.34 -10.55
CA THR A 13 5.08 30.03 -9.72
C THR A 13 5.43 29.08 -8.56
N PRO A 14 5.22 29.48 -7.28
CA PRO A 14 5.65 28.71 -6.10
C PRO A 14 4.67 27.62 -5.63
N GLY A 15 3.52 27.44 -6.29
CA GLY A 15 2.42 26.60 -5.76
C GLY A 15 2.62 25.08 -5.82
N ARG A 16 3.46 24.57 -6.74
CA ARG A 16 3.59 23.12 -6.99
C ARG A 16 4.51 22.40 -6.01
N GLU A 17 5.44 23.12 -5.39
CA GLU A 17 6.46 22.56 -4.49
C GLU A 17 6.01 22.58 -3.02
N VAL A 18 5.20 23.57 -2.63
CA VAL A 18 4.63 23.69 -1.30
C VAL A 18 3.56 22.61 -1.05
N ALA A 19 2.68 22.36 -2.03
CA ALA A 19 1.67 21.29 -1.96
C ALA A 19 2.31 19.89 -1.86
N LYS A 20 3.40 19.65 -2.60
CA LYS A 20 4.20 18.39 -2.52
C LYS A 20 4.76 18.15 -1.12
N SER A 21 5.34 19.19 -0.51
CA SER A 21 5.92 19.10 0.83
C SER A 21 4.85 18.83 1.90
N GLU A 22 3.65 19.38 1.74
CA GLU A 22 2.55 19.22 2.69
C GLU A 22 1.91 17.83 2.60
N THR A 23 1.65 17.34 1.38
CA THR A 23 1.16 15.96 1.16
C THR A 23 2.13 14.94 1.72
N ILE A 24 3.43 15.03 1.44
CA ILE A 24 4.44 14.08 1.98
C ILE A 24 4.52 14.17 3.51
N ARG A 25 4.47 15.37 4.10
CA ARG A 25 4.45 15.57 5.56
C ARG A 25 3.22 14.93 6.21
N ASN A 26 2.05 15.00 5.56
CA ASN A 26 0.82 14.39 6.07
C ASN A 26 0.89 12.85 6.07
N HIS A 27 1.48 12.25 5.04
CA HIS A 27 1.69 10.80 4.99
C HIS A 27 2.72 10.33 6.04
N ALA A 28 3.82 11.07 6.22
CA ALA A 28 4.81 10.79 7.26
C ALA A 28 4.19 10.87 8.67
N ALA A 29 3.39 11.89 8.95
CA ALA A 29 2.68 12.01 10.22
C ALA A 29 1.73 10.83 10.47
N PHE A 30 1.04 10.35 9.43
CA PHE A 30 0.20 9.16 9.53
C PHE A 30 1.00 7.90 9.84
N ILE A 31 2.12 7.67 9.15
CA ILE A 31 3.02 6.53 9.40
C ILE A 31 3.44 6.50 10.87
N TRP A 32 3.78 7.67 11.42
CA TRP A 32 4.10 7.79 12.84
C TRP A 32 2.91 7.50 13.75
N SER A 33 1.70 7.91 13.36
CA SER A 33 0.49 7.58 14.12
C SER A 33 0.21 6.07 14.19
N VAL A 34 0.59 5.30 13.17
CA VAL A 34 0.53 3.83 13.19
C VAL A 34 1.69 3.26 14.00
N ALA A 35 2.91 3.78 13.83
CA ALA A 35 4.06 3.38 14.62
C ALA A 35 3.81 3.58 16.13
N ASP A 36 3.06 4.60 16.50
CA ASP A 36 2.63 4.86 17.87
C ASP A 36 1.75 3.73 18.43
N LEU A 37 0.89 3.11 17.61
CA LEU A 37 0.07 1.96 18.01
C LEU A 37 0.91 0.70 18.25
N LEU A 38 2.05 0.59 17.57
CA LEU A 38 2.97 -0.54 17.71
C LEU A 38 3.93 -0.36 18.90
N ARG A 39 3.95 0.81 19.54
CA ARG A 39 4.83 1.10 20.67
C ARG A 39 4.44 0.25 21.88
N GLY A 40 5.42 -0.48 22.40
CA GLY A 40 5.25 -1.38 23.56
C GLY A 40 5.29 -2.85 23.15
N ASP A 41 4.59 -3.23 22.08
CA ASP A 41 4.56 -4.59 21.56
C ASP A 41 5.65 -4.89 20.51
N TYR A 42 6.15 -3.84 19.85
CA TYR A 42 7.18 -3.91 18.83
C TYR A 42 8.37 -3.00 19.16
N LYS A 43 9.58 -3.47 18.82
CA LYS A 43 10.75 -2.60 18.77
C LYS A 43 10.64 -1.66 17.58
N GLN A 44 11.24 -0.47 17.67
CA GLN A 44 11.19 0.52 16.58
C GLN A 44 11.78 -0.03 15.28
N SER A 45 12.82 -0.86 15.38
CA SER A 45 13.42 -1.57 14.24
C SER A 45 12.48 -2.58 13.57
N GLU A 46 11.41 -2.99 14.24
CA GLU A 46 10.42 -3.95 13.72
C GLU A 46 9.19 -3.27 13.11
N TYR A 47 9.00 -1.96 13.27
CA TYR A 47 7.82 -1.26 12.74
C TYR A 47 7.68 -1.40 11.22
N GLY A 48 8.81 -1.40 10.50
CA GLY A 48 8.83 -1.60 9.06
C GLY A 48 8.23 -2.93 8.62
N LYS A 49 8.33 -3.99 9.43
CA LYS A 49 7.74 -5.32 9.15
C LYS A 49 6.21 -5.30 9.09
N VAL A 50 5.58 -4.29 9.70
CA VAL A 50 4.12 -4.11 9.71
C VAL A 50 3.70 -3.03 8.72
N ILE A 51 4.37 -1.89 8.76
CA ILE A 51 3.95 -0.69 8.03
C ILE A 51 4.17 -0.84 6.52
N LEU A 52 5.29 -1.44 6.09
CA LEU A 52 5.59 -1.63 4.66
C LEU A 52 4.56 -2.53 3.96
N PRO A 53 4.28 -3.77 4.42
CA PRO A 53 3.31 -4.62 3.74
C PRO A 53 1.91 -4.02 3.74
N LEU A 54 1.47 -3.40 4.84
CA LEU A 54 0.14 -2.77 4.90
C LEU A 54 0.01 -1.59 3.95
N THR A 55 1.08 -0.81 3.76
CA THR A 55 1.12 0.29 2.79
C THR A 55 0.95 -0.24 1.36
N VAL A 56 1.65 -1.32 1.01
CA VAL A 56 1.52 -1.99 -0.30
C VAL A 56 0.10 -2.52 -0.48
N ILE A 57 -0.40 -3.32 0.47
CA ILE A 57 -1.73 -3.93 0.40
C ILE A 57 -2.82 -2.85 0.26
N ARG A 58 -2.71 -1.76 1.01
CA ARG A 58 -3.67 -0.65 0.93
C ARG A 58 -3.62 0.05 -0.42
N ARG A 59 -2.45 0.27 -1.00
CA ARG A 59 -2.30 0.82 -2.37
C ARG A 59 -2.99 -0.08 -3.39
N LEU A 60 -2.73 -1.38 -3.35
CA LEU A 60 -3.36 -2.34 -4.26
C LEU A 60 -4.89 -2.37 -4.11
N ASP A 61 -5.40 -2.33 -2.87
CA ASP A 61 -6.84 -2.26 -2.59
C ASP A 61 -7.48 -1.01 -3.19
N CYS A 62 -6.86 0.17 -3.00
CA CYS A 62 -7.38 1.42 -3.54
C CYS A 62 -7.48 1.35 -5.07
N VAL A 63 -6.42 0.90 -5.75
CA VAL A 63 -6.39 0.77 -7.22
C VAL A 63 -7.49 -0.16 -7.73
N LEU A 64 -7.80 -1.24 -7.01
CA LEU A 64 -8.81 -2.23 -7.41
C LEU A 64 -10.24 -1.87 -6.96
N GLU A 65 -10.44 -0.86 -6.11
CA GLU A 65 -11.75 -0.56 -5.50
C GLU A 65 -12.83 -0.34 -6.58
N ARG A 66 -12.47 0.33 -7.69
CA ARG A 66 -13.38 0.63 -8.81
C ARG A 66 -13.73 -0.58 -9.67
N THR A 67 -12.81 -1.53 -9.83
CA THR A 67 -12.97 -2.68 -10.73
C THR A 67 -13.35 -3.97 -9.99
N LYS A 68 -13.40 -3.94 -8.65
CA LYS A 68 -13.64 -5.11 -7.78
C LYS A 68 -14.83 -5.95 -8.19
N GLU A 69 -16.01 -5.34 -8.34
CA GLU A 69 -17.24 -6.08 -8.66
C GLU A 69 -17.18 -6.72 -10.06
N VAL A 70 -16.53 -6.04 -11.02
CA VAL A 70 -16.32 -6.55 -12.38
C VAL A 70 -15.40 -7.76 -12.36
N VAL A 71 -14.28 -7.68 -11.63
CA VAL A 71 -13.34 -8.79 -11.44
C VAL A 71 -14.01 -9.99 -10.79
N LEU A 72 -14.80 -9.78 -9.72
CA LEU A 72 -15.50 -10.86 -9.03
C LEU A 72 -16.54 -11.54 -9.92
N ALA A 73 -17.33 -10.75 -10.66
CA ALA A 73 -18.29 -11.29 -11.62
C ALA A 73 -17.58 -12.10 -12.72
N ARG A 74 -16.45 -11.58 -13.23
CA ARG A 74 -15.66 -12.25 -14.25
C ARG A 74 -15.05 -13.54 -13.73
N ALA A 75 -14.51 -13.55 -12.51
CA ALA A 75 -13.94 -14.73 -11.87
C ALA A 75 -14.96 -15.86 -11.76
N ARG A 76 -16.18 -15.57 -11.26
CA ARG A 76 -17.27 -16.55 -11.18
C ARG A 76 -17.63 -17.16 -12.53
N VAL A 77 -17.66 -16.35 -13.58
CA VAL A 77 -17.96 -16.82 -14.95
C VAL A 77 -16.85 -17.73 -15.48
N LEU A 78 -15.59 -17.41 -15.22
CA LEU A 78 -14.45 -18.21 -15.67
C LEU A 78 -14.35 -19.53 -14.91
N GLU A 79 -14.59 -19.51 -13.60
CA GLU A 79 -14.65 -20.70 -12.74
C GLU A 79 -15.77 -21.64 -13.17
N ALA A 80 -16.99 -21.12 -13.39
CA ALA A 80 -18.12 -21.92 -13.88
C ALA A 80 -17.89 -22.53 -15.27
N ARG A 81 -16.97 -21.97 -16.06
CA ARG A 81 -16.59 -22.48 -17.38
C ARG A 81 -15.37 -23.41 -17.34
N GLY A 82 -14.75 -23.61 -16.18
CA GLY A 82 -13.56 -24.45 -16.04
C GLY A 82 -12.36 -23.94 -16.83
N ILE A 83 -12.15 -22.62 -16.91
CA ILE A 83 -11.01 -22.05 -17.63
C ILE A 83 -9.73 -22.25 -16.81
N ASP A 84 -8.76 -22.97 -17.37
CA ASP A 84 -7.50 -23.32 -16.69
C ASP A 84 -6.61 -22.11 -16.38
N ASN A 85 -6.60 -21.09 -17.25
CA ASN A 85 -5.80 -19.87 -17.05
C ASN A 85 -6.68 -18.60 -17.09
N PRO A 86 -7.30 -18.21 -15.97
CA PRO A 86 -8.16 -17.04 -15.91
C PRO A 86 -7.38 -15.71 -15.87
N GLY A 87 -6.06 -15.73 -15.62
CA GLY A 87 -5.23 -14.57 -15.32
C GLY A 87 -5.41 -13.39 -16.29
N PRO A 88 -5.13 -13.55 -17.60
CA PRO A 88 -5.24 -12.45 -18.57
C PRO A 88 -6.64 -11.85 -18.67
N ALA A 89 -7.68 -12.66 -18.48
CA ALA A 89 -9.06 -12.20 -18.52
C ALA A 89 -9.45 -11.43 -17.24
N LEU A 90 -8.85 -11.76 -16.11
CA LEU A 90 -9.04 -11.04 -14.84
C LEU A 90 -8.22 -9.76 -14.78
N GLU A 91 -6.98 -9.75 -15.29
CA GLU A 91 -6.18 -8.54 -15.49
C GLU A 91 -6.88 -7.54 -16.40
N GLY A 92 -7.43 -8.01 -17.52
CA GLY A 92 -8.24 -7.18 -18.42
C GLY A 92 -9.50 -6.61 -17.75
N ALA A 93 -10.14 -7.36 -16.84
CA ALA A 93 -11.29 -6.89 -16.07
C ALA A 93 -10.90 -5.92 -14.93
N ALA A 94 -9.70 -6.08 -14.38
CA ALA A 94 -9.15 -5.22 -13.35
C ALA A 94 -8.61 -3.90 -13.92
N GLU A 95 -8.37 -3.84 -15.24
CA GLU A 95 -7.66 -2.76 -15.92
C GLU A 95 -6.24 -2.54 -15.35
N GLN A 96 -5.65 -3.61 -14.83
CA GLN A 96 -4.38 -3.62 -14.12
C GLN A 96 -3.63 -4.93 -14.36
N GLN A 97 -2.32 -4.92 -14.13
CA GLN A 97 -1.47 -6.13 -14.21
C GLN A 97 -1.62 -7.06 -13.00
N PHE A 98 -2.57 -6.79 -12.11
CA PHE A 98 -2.87 -7.58 -10.94
C PHE A 98 -4.38 -7.50 -10.66
N TYR A 99 -4.90 -8.44 -9.89
CA TYR A 99 -6.31 -8.50 -9.53
C TYR A 99 -6.49 -9.11 -8.14
N ASN A 100 -7.70 -9.04 -7.59
CA ASN A 100 -8.04 -9.72 -6.34
C ASN A 100 -9.44 -10.34 -6.41
N VAL A 101 -9.52 -11.67 -6.28
CA VAL A 101 -10.75 -12.47 -6.35
C VAL A 101 -11.40 -12.74 -4.98
N SER A 102 -10.82 -12.25 -3.88
CA SER A 102 -11.49 -12.32 -2.57
C SER A 102 -12.75 -11.46 -2.58
N PRO A 103 -13.89 -11.93 -2.04
CA PRO A 103 -15.10 -11.11 -1.92
C PRO A 103 -14.95 -9.94 -0.93
N LEU A 104 -13.86 -9.93 -0.17
CA LEU A 104 -13.53 -8.90 0.80
C LEU A 104 -12.88 -7.68 0.11
N THR A 105 -13.10 -6.52 0.70
CA THR A 105 -12.31 -5.30 0.47
C THR A 105 -11.57 -4.97 1.76
N PHE A 106 -10.53 -4.15 1.69
CA PHE A 106 -9.76 -3.81 2.89
C PHE A 106 -10.62 -3.18 3.99
N LYS A 107 -11.64 -2.39 3.62
CA LYS A 107 -12.63 -1.84 4.57
C LYS A 107 -13.53 -2.92 5.20
N LYS A 108 -13.98 -3.91 4.42
CA LYS A 108 -14.81 -5.04 4.92
C LYS A 108 -14.04 -5.95 5.88
N LEU A 109 -12.71 -5.86 5.96
CA LEU A 109 -11.94 -6.57 6.98
C LEU A 109 -12.29 -6.13 8.40
N LEU A 110 -12.86 -4.93 8.56
CA LEU A 110 -13.24 -4.35 9.83
C LEU A 110 -14.66 -4.74 10.27
N ASP A 111 -15.41 -5.48 9.45
CA ASP A 111 -16.80 -5.85 9.75
C ASP A 111 -16.88 -6.76 10.99
N ASP A 112 -15.90 -7.64 11.20
CA ASP A 112 -15.79 -8.50 12.38
C ASP A 112 -14.36 -8.46 12.97
N PRO A 113 -14.16 -7.78 14.12
CA PRO A 113 -12.87 -7.74 14.80
C PRO A 113 -12.34 -9.10 15.24
N SER A 114 -13.21 -10.10 15.49
CA SER A 114 -12.81 -11.41 16.01
C SER A 114 -12.20 -12.32 14.95
N THR A 115 -12.58 -12.13 13.68
CA THR A 115 -12.10 -12.92 12.52
C THR A 115 -11.20 -12.12 11.59
N ILE A 116 -10.74 -10.93 12.00
CA ILE A 116 -9.96 -10.03 11.14
C ILE A 116 -8.67 -10.69 10.63
N ALA A 117 -7.99 -11.51 11.43
CA ALA A 117 -6.78 -12.21 11.00
C ALA A 117 -7.06 -13.20 9.87
N ASP A 118 -8.12 -13.99 10.00
CA ASP A 118 -8.54 -14.96 8.99
C ASP A 118 -9.04 -14.26 7.73
N SER A 119 -9.81 -13.18 7.90
CA SER A 119 -10.34 -12.35 6.81
C SER A 119 -9.21 -11.67 6.03
N LEU A 120 -8.20 -11.15 6.73
CA LEU A 120 -7.02 -10.54 6.11
C LEU A 120 -6.19 -11.59 5.36
N SER A 121 -6.04 -12.78 5.93
CA SER A 121 -5.33 -13.89 5.28
C SER A 121 -6.04 -14.36 4.02
N LEU A 122 -7.37 -14.48 4.07
CA LEU A 122 -8.21 -14.79 2.90
C LEU A 122 -8.14 -13.68 1.85
N TYR A 123 -8.14 -12.42 2.28
CA TYR A 123 -8.02 -11.27 1.39
C TYR A 123 -6.68 -11.24 0.65
N ILE A 124 -5.57 -11.46 1.36
CA ILE A 124 -4.23 -11.55 0.78
C ILE A 124 -4.13 -12.76 -0.16
N GLY A 125 -4.66 -13.92 0.25
CA GLY A 125 -4.70 -15.13 -0.58
C GLY A 125 -5.51 -14.98 -1.87
N GLY A 126 -6.39 -13.98 -1.96
CA GLY A 126 -7.19 -13.67 -3.14
C GLY A 126 -6.50 -12.83 -4.20
N PHE A 127 -5.30 -12.30 -3.98
CA PHE A 127 -4.57 -11.55 -5.01
C PHE A 127 -4.13 -12.43 -6.20
N SER A 128 -3.69 -11.83 -7.30
CA SER A 128 -2.98 -12.53 -8.37
C SER A 128 -1.61 -13.03 -7.90
N GLU A 129 -1.05 -14.05 -8.57
CA GLU A 129 0.22 -14.69 -8.15
C GLU A 129 1.36 -13.68 -8.01
N ASN A 130 1.55 -12.79 -8.99
CA ASN A 130 2.56 -11.73 -8.93
C ASN A 130 2.42 -10.79 -7.73
N ALA A 131 1.19 -10.45 -7.33
CA ALA A 131 0.94 -9.60 -6.19
C ALA A 131 1.16 -10.37 -4.87
N LYS A 132 0.76 -11.65 -4.81
CA LYS A 132 1.07 -12.52 -3.66
C LYS A 132 2.57 -12.69 -3.47
N ASP A 133 3.32 -12.98 -4.53
CA ASP A 133 4.77 -13.15 -4.49
C ASP A 133 5.49 -11.94 -3.88
N VAL A 134 4.98 -10.73 -4.15
CA VAL A 134 5.53 -9.51 -3.54
C VAL A 134 5.10 -9.35 -2.08
N ILE A 135 3.85 -9.65 -1.75
CA ILE A 135 3.37 -9.60 -0.36
C ILE A 135 4.09 -10.63 0.52
N ASP A 136 4.35 -11.83 0.00
CA ASP A 136 5.00 -12.93 0.72
C ASP A 136 6.45 -12.60 1.11
N LYS A 137 7.14 -11.77 0.31
CA LYS A 137 8.50 -11.27 0.63
C LYS A 137 8.57 -10.43 1.91
N PHE A 138 7.43 -9.93 2.40
CA PHE A 138 7.38 -9.20 3.68
C PHE A 138 7.18 -10.12 4.89
N GLU A 139 6.93 -11.42 4.70
CA GLU A 139 6.63 -12.38 5.77
C GLU A 139 5.49 -11.90 6.68
N PHE A 140 4.48 -11.24 6.09
CA PHE A 140 3.49 -10.48 6.83
C PHE A 140 2.58 -11.35 7.73
N GLY A 141 2.34 -12.61 7.35
CA GLY A 141 1.53 -13.54 8.14
C GLY A 141 2.00 -13.69 9.59
N THR A 142 3.31 -13.71 9.81
CA THR A 142 3.91 -13.78 11.16
C THR A 142 3.58 -12.53 11.98
N GLN A 143 3.50 -11.37 11.33
CA GLN A 143 3.15 -10.10 11.96
C GLN A 143 1.65 -9.99 12.24
N VAL A 144 0.81 -10.52 11.37
CA VAL A 144 -0.65 -10.61 11.60
C VAL A 144 -0.93 -11.36 12.89
N GLU A 145 -0.31 -12.53 13.09
CA GLU A 145 -0.49 -13.33 14.30
C GLU A 145 0.07 -12.65 15.56
N ARG A 146 1.21 -11.96 15.45
CA ARG A 146 1.75 -11.18 16.57
C ARG A 146 0.84 -10.02 16.95
N MET A 147 0.35 -9.23 15.98
CA MET A 147 -0.61 -8.16 16.23
C MET A 147 -1.94 -8.67 16.78
N ARG A 148 -2.41 -9.85 16.34
CA ARG A 148 -3.61 -10.50 16.86
C ARG A 148 -3.47 -10.81 18.35
N ARG A 149 -2.35 -11.42 18.76
CA ARG A 149 -2.06 -11.71 20.18
C ARG A 149 -1.93 -10.46 21.04
N GLY A 150 -1.45 -9.36 20.47
CA GLY A 150 -1.36 -8.06 21.14
C GLY A 150 -2.65 -7.23 21.11
N ASN A 151 -3.76 -7.73 20.55
CA ASN A 151 -4.99 -6.95 20.32
C ASN A 151 -4.78 -5.64 19.54
N LEU A 152 -3.76 -5.59 18.68
CA LEU A 152 -3.41 -4.42 17.86
C LEU A 152 -3.94 -4.53 16.42
N LEU A 153 -4.18 -5.74 15.93
CA LEU A 153 -4.47 -6.00 14.52
C LEU A 153 -5.64 -5.15 14.00
N TYR A 154 -6.76 -5.13 14.72
CA TYR A 154 -7.93 -4.32 14.36
C TYR A 154 -7.62 -2.82 14.30
N GLN A 155 -6.89 -2.30 15.28
CA GLN A 155 -6.55 -0.88 15.35
C GLN A 155 -5.62 -0.46 14.20
N VAL A 156 -4.62 -1.29 13.92
CA VAL A 156 -3.64 -1.04 12.86
C VAL A 156 -4.31 -1.12 11.48
N VAL A 157 -5.06 -2.19 11.20
CA VAL A 157 -5.80 -2.33 9.93
C VAL A 157 -6.82 -1.21 9.77
N GLY A 158 -7.51 -0.84 10.86
CA GLY A 158 -8.45 0.30 10.88
C GLY A 158 -7.80 1.60 10.43
N LYS A 159 -6.65 1.94 10.99
CA LYS A 159 -5.88 3.12 10.56
C LYS A 159 -5.54 3.09 9.07
N PHE A 160 -5.16 1.95 8.53
CA PHE A 160 -4.83 1.83 7.11
C PHE A 160 -6.05 1.90 6.19
N ALA A 161 -7.21 1.43 6.65
CA ALA A 161 -8.45 1.45 5.86
C ALA A 161 -8.95 2.87 5.58
N ASP A 162 -8.66 3.82 6.47
CA ASP A 162 -9.04 5.23 6.33
C ASP A 162 -8.14 5.99 5.35
N ILE A 163 -6.98 5.44 4.95
CA ILE A 163 -6.06 6.13 4.05
C ILE A 163 -6.52 5.96 2.61
N ASP A 164 -6.62 7.07 1.89
CA ASP A 164 -6.73 7.01 0.44
C ASP A 164 -5.33 7.04 -0.19
N LEU A 165 -4.88 5.88 -0.65
CA LEU A 165 -3.68 5.73 -1.46
C LEU A 165 -4.05 5.45 -2.91
N HIS A 166 -5.15 5.98 -3.44
CA HIS A 166 -5.47 5.86 -4.87
C HIS A 166 -4.52 6.71 -5.73
N PRO A 167 -4.16 6.31 -6.96
CA PRO A 167 -3.34 7.11 -7.88
C PRO A 167 -3.82 8.55 -8.14
N GLU A 168 -5.12 8.81 -7.98
CA GLU A 168 -5.72 10.14 -8.12
C GLU A 168 -5.44 11.06 -6.92
N VAL A 169 -5.18 10.50 -5.73
CA VAL A 169 -4.87 11.23 -4.49
C VAL A 169 -3.36 11.28 -4.25
N VAL A 170 -2.71 10.13 -4.46
CA VAL A 170 -1.25 9.96 -4.33
C VAL A 170 -0.74 9.40 -5.65
N SER A 171 -0.08 10.22 -6.45
CA SER A 171 0.43 9.78 -7.75
C SER A 171 1.46 8.65 -7.60
N ASN A 172 1.70 7.87 -8.67
CA ASN A 172 2.68 6.78 -8.62
C ASN A 172 4.09 7.27 -8.25
N ILE A 173 4.45 8.48 -8.67
CA ILE A 173 5.73 9.13 -8.32
C ILE A 173 5.78 9.45 -6.81
N GLU A 174 4.72 10.04 -6.28
CA GLU A 174 4.63 10.35 -4.84
C GLU A 174 4.62 9.08 -3.99
N MET A 175 3.95 8.03 -4.47
CA MET A 175 3.94 6.72 -3.82
C MET A 175 5.35 6.11 -3.77
N GLY A 176 6.11 6.21 -4.86
CA GLY A 176 7.51 5.80 -4.91
C GLY A 176 8.36 6.53 -3.86
N TYR A 177 8.28 7.86 -3.81
CA TYR A 177 9.01 8.65 -2.81
C TYR A 177 8.58 8.34 -1.37
N LEU A 178 7.28 8.18 -1.13
CA LEU A 178 6.75 7.80 0.17
C LEU A 178 7.35 6.46 0.63
N TYR A 179 7.39 5.49 -0.28
CA TYR A 179 7.89 4.15 0.02
C TYR A 179 9.42 4.13 0.22
N GLU A 180 10.17 4.89 -0.57
CA GLU A 180 11.62 5.08 -0.37
C GLU A 180 11.94 5.73 0.98
N GLU A 181 11.19 6.77 1.34
CA GLU A 181 11.35 7.45 2.63
C GLU A 181 11.01 6.54 3.82
N LEU A 182 9.99 5.69 3.67
CA LEU A 182 9.65 4.65 4.65
C LEU A 182 10.81 3.68 4.87
N ILE A 183 11.38 3.15 3.78
CA ILE A 183 12.52 2.24 3.87
C ILE A 183 13.71 2.94 4.54
N ARG A 184 14.05 4.15 4.09
CA ARG A 184 15.15 4.94 4.64
C ARG A 184 14.97 5.14 6.15
N LYS A 185 13.78 5.54 6.58
CA LYS A 185 13.46 5.75 8.00
C LYS A 185 13.56 4.47 8.83
N PHE A 186 13.02 3.35 8.35
CA PHE A 186 13.12 2.10 9.09
C PHE A 186 14.53 1.52 9.09
N SER A 187 15.34 1.74 8.04
CA SER A 187 16.76 1.41 8.05
C SER A 187 17.55 2.27 9.04
N GLU A 188 17.22 3.56 9.19
CA GLU A 188 17.81 4.42 10.23
C GLU A 188 17.47 3.92 11.64
N LEU A 189 16.22 3.54 11.87
CA LEU A 189 15.76 2.99 13.16
C LEU A 189 16.29 1.57 13.43
N SER A 190 16.56 0.80 12.38
CA SER A 190 17.15 -0.54 12.49
C SER A 190 18.67 -0.51 12.62
N ASN A 191 19.33 0.64 12.50
CA ASN A 191 20.80 0.73 12.57
C ASN A 191 21.37 0.43 13.98
N GLU A 192 20.53 0.15 14.98
CA GLU A 192 20.92 -0.55 16.22
C GLU A 192 21.05 -2.08 16.05
N THR A 193 20.68 -2.64 14.89
CA THR A 193 20.82 -4.06 14.51
C THR A 193 21.18 -4.14 13.03
N ALA A 194 22.47 -3.91 12.72
CA ALA A 194 23.00 -4.07 11.37
C ALA A 194 22.78 -5.51 10.88
N GLY A 195 21.99 -5.70 9.81
CA GLY A 195 22.09 -6.94 9.03
C GLY A 195 20.90 -7.41 8.21
N GLU A 196 19.65 -7.03 8.49
CA GLU A 196 18.51 -7.70 7.84
C GLU A 196 17.37 -6.72 7.58
N HIS A 197 17.30 -6.11 6.40
CA HIS A 197 16.03 -5.78 5.73
C HIS A 197 16.30 -5.41 4.27
N PHE A 198 16.15 -6.41 3.41
CA PHE A 198 16.19 -6.28 1.96
C PHE A 198 14.85 -5.69 1.49
N THR A 199 14.88 -4.58 0.76
CA THR A 199 13.71 -4.16 -0.05
C THR A 199 13.90 -4.74 -1.45
N PRO A 200 13.09 -5.73 -1.88
CA PRO A 200 13.19 -6.24 -3.24
C PRO A 200 12.80 -5.13 -4.22
N ARG A 201 13.60 -4.92 -5.26
CA ARG A 201 13.34 -3.98 -6.38
C ARG A 201 11.96 -4.16 -7.06
N GLU A 202 11.27 -5.25 -6.79
CA GLU A 202 9.97 -5.59 -7.37
C GLU A 202 8.79 -4.84 -6.74
N VAL A 203 8.90 -4.37 -5.49
CA VAL A 203 7.83 -3.59 -4.85
C VAL A 203 7.59 -2.28 -5.63
N ILE A 204 8.66 -1.64 -6.07
CA ILE A 204 8.60 -0.41 -6.87
C ILE A 204 7.86 -0.71 -8.17
N ARG A 205 8.15 -1.82 -8.87
CA ARG A 205 7.50 -2.18 -10.14
C ARG A 205 5.98 -2.41 -10.03
N LEU A 206 5.48 -2.83 -8.88
CA LEU A 206 4.03 -2.94 -8.64
C LEU A 206 3.37 -1.60 -8.25
N MET A 207 4.16 -0.61 -7.83
CA MET A 207 3.67 0.70 -7.42
C MET A 207 3.67 1.76 -8.54
N VAL A 208 4.41 1.52 -9.64
CA VAL A 208 4.50 2.45 -10.80
C VAL A 208 3.39 2.23 -11.81
#